data_AF-A0A537EKC4-F1
#
_entry.id   AF-A0A537EKC4-F1
#
_cell.length_a   1.000
_cell.length_b   1.000
_cell.length_c   1.000
_cell.angle_alpha   90.00
_cell.angle_beta   90.00
_cell.angle_gamma   90.00
#
_symmetry.space_group_name_H-M   'P 1'
#
loop_
_entity.id
_entity.type
_entity.pdbx_description
1 polymer ?
#
loop_
_entity_poly.entity_id
_entity_poly.type
_entity_poly.pdbx_seq_one_letter_code
_entity_poly.pdbx_strand_id
1 'polypeptide(L)' 'EEFLGDGLIVLDASFNDSRVRRRLYIPKMRGTEHRLEGYDYYLTRDGFALAPTPIPPDKIR' A
#
# COMPACT_ATOMS: atom_id res chain seq x y z
N GLU A 1 -2.44 -6.67 -17.52
CA GLU A 1 -1.04 -7.07 -17.23
C GLU A 1 -0.79 -7.55 -15.79
N GLU A 2 -1.69 -7.29 -14.81
CA GLU A 2 -1.57 -7.74 -13.39
C GLU A 2 -1.40 -9.26 -13.16
N PHE A 3 -1.48 -10.09 -14.20
CA PHE A 3 -1.48 -11.54 -14.08
C PHE A 3 -0.10 -12.20 -14.28
N LEU A 4 0.93 -11.46 -14.72
CA LEU A 4 2.25 -12.01 -15.03
C LEU A 4 3.21 -12.10 -13.83
N GLY A 5 3.06 -11.24 -12.81
CA GLY A 5 3.98 -11.19 -11.67
C GLY A 5 3.67 -12.21 -10.58
N ASP A 6 4.69 -12.78 -9.93
CA ASP A 6 4.51 -13.63 -8.74
C ASP A 6 4.12 -12.84 -7.51
N GLY A 7 4.47 -11.55 -7.47
CA GLY A 7 4.02 -10.58 -6.48
C GLY A 7 3.50 -9.30 -7.11
N LEU A 8 2.59 -8.63 -6.42
CA LEU A 8 2.06 -7.31 -6.76
C LEU A 8 1.99 -6.49 -5.47
N ILE A 9 2.67 -5.35 -5.47
CA ILE A 9 2.57 -4.33 -4.43
C ILE A 9 2.04 -3.08 -5.10
N VAL A 10 0.92 -2.56 -4.61
CA VAL A 10 0.28 -1.37 -5.15
C VAL A 10 0.66 -0.17 -4.31
N LEU A 11 1.17 0.87 -4.96
CA LEU A 11 1.36 2.20 -4.40
C LEU A 11 0.34 3.13 -5.04
N ASP A 12 -0.63 3.57 -4.26
CA ASP A 12 -1.66 4.51 -4.69
C ASP A 12 -1.43 5.88 -4.06
N ALA A 13 -1.77 6.94 -4.79
CA ALA A 13 -1.72 8.32 -4.32
C ALA A 13 -2.98 9.05 -4.78
N SER A 14 -3.83 9.40 -3.82
CA SER A 14 -5.06 10.15 -4.06
C SER A 14 -4.95 11.57 -3.47
N PHE A 15 -5.66 12.51 -4.07
CA PHE A 15 -5.71 13.89 -3.60
C PHE A 15 -7.13 14.21 -3.14
N ASN A 16 -7.32 14.24 -1.81
CA ASN A 16 -8.61 14.50 -1.18
C ASN A 16 -8.42 15.60 -0.12
N ASP A 17 -9.41 16.49 0.05
CA ASP A 17 -9.39 17.54 1.09
C ASP A 17 -8.11 18.38 1.11
N SER A 18 -7.60 18.75 -0.07
CA SER A 18 -6.33 19.48 -0.23
C SER A 18 -5.09 18.76 0.33
N ARG A 19 -5.16 17.44 0.53
CA ARG A 19 -4.06 16.61 1.01
C ARG A 19 -3.82 15.43 0.08
N VAL A 20 -2.55 15.15 -0.17
CA VAL A 20 -2.15 13.91 -0.84
C VAL A 20 -2.12 12.80 0.21
N ARG A 21 -2.94 11.76 0.01
CA ARG A 21 -2.88 10.53 0.78
C ARG A 21 -2.23 9.44 -0.06
N ARG A 22 -1.29 8.71 0.53
CA ARG A 22 -0.48 7.69 -0.14
C ARG A 22 -0.65 6.36 0.57
N ARG A 23 -1.08 5.33 -0.15
CA ARG A 23 -1.41 4.01 0.41
C ARG A 23 -0.59 2.90 -0.27
N LEU A 24 -0.16 1.93 0.52
CA LEU A 24 0.46 0.69 0.10
C LEU A 24 -0.43 -0.49 0.48
N TYR A 25 -0.61 -1.45 -0.42
CA TYR A 25 -1.19 -2.75 -0.11
C TYR A 25 -0.67 -3.84 -1.06
N ILE A 26 -0.84 -5.10 -0.68
CA ILE A 26 -0.32 -6.26 -1.42
C ILE A 26 -1.49 -7.12 -1.88
N PRO A 27 -1.96 -6.99 -3.13
CA PRO A 27 -3.02 -7.86 -3.66
C PRO A 27 -2.57 -9.31 -3.87
N LYS A 28 -1.27 -9.53 -4.09
CA LYS A 28 -0.72 -10.83 -4.46
C LYS A 28 0.72 -10.98 -3.99
N MET A 29 1.05 -12.09 -3.35
CA MET A 29 2.42 -12.53 -3.14
C MET A 29 2.47 -14.06 -3.12
N ARG A 30 2.89 -14.69 -4.23
CA ARG A 30 3.03 -16.15 -4.30
C ARG A 30 4.24 -16.61 -3.50
N GLY A 31 4.13 -17.80 -2.90
CA GLY A 31 5.22 -18.43 -2.16
C GLY A 31 5.40 -17.95 -0.72
N THR A 32 4.60 -16.99 -0.25
CA THR A 32 4.59 -16.55 1.15
C THR A 32 3.22 -16.05 1.57
N GLU A 33 2.90 -16.19 2.86
CA GLU A 33 1.81 -15.44 3.45
C GLU A 33 2.20 -13.96 3.57
N HIS A 34 1.21 -13.08 3.50
CA HIS A 34 1.38 -11.65 3.69
C HIS A 34 0.15 -11.04 4.36
N ARG A 35 0.32 -9.85 4.94
CA ARG A 35 -0.79 -9.08 5.49
C ARG A 35 -1.73 -8.63 4.38
N LEU A 36 -3.03 -8.67 4.66
CA LEU A 36 -4.08 -8.18 3.75
C LEU A 36 -4.41 -6.71 4.04
N GLU A 37 -4.00 -6.21 5.19
CA GLU A 37 -4.09 -4.80 5.55
C GLU A 37 -3.17 -3.93 4.67
N GLY A 38 -3.61 -2.70 4.46
CA GLY A 38 -2.81 -1.66 3.82
C GLY A 38 -2.12 -0.77 4.84
N TYR A 39 -1.28 0.13 4.37
CA TYR A 39 -0.61 1.13 5.19
C TYR A 39 -0.59 2.46 4.45
N ASP A 40 -0.77 3.57 5.17
CA ASP A 40 -0.34 4.85 4.63
C ASP A 40 1.21 4.86 4.57
N TYR A 41 1.78 5.45 3.52
CA TYR A 41 3.24 5.61 3.40
C TYR A 41 3.65 7.06 3.22
N TYR A 42 4.88 7.37 3.61
CA TYR A 42 5.46 8.69 3.55
C TYR A 42 6.79 8.65 2.80
N LEU A 43 7.03 9.67 1.99
CA LEU A 43 8.34 9.95 1.42
C LEU A 43 8.98 11.04 2.28
N THR A 44 10.01 10.66 3.02
CA THR A 44 10.76 11.52 3.93
C THR A 44 12.15 11.81 3.35
N ARG A 45 12.95 12.61 4.05
CA ARG A 45 14.36 12.82 3.69
C ARG A 45 15.20 11.54 3.81
N ASP A 46 14.75 10.60 4.62
CA ASP A 46 15.41 9.30 4.85
C ASP A 46 14.87 8.20 3.91
N GLY A 47 13.98 8.55 2.98
CA GLY A 47 13.43 7.63 1.98
C GLY A 47 11.97 7.27 2.24
N PHE A 48 11.68 5.97 2.25
CA PHE A 48 10.32 5.42 2.30
C PHE A 48 9.98 4.94 3.71
N ALA A 49 8.86 5.41 4.27
CA ALA A 49 8.40 5.03 5.61
C ALA A 49 6.93 4.59 5.58
N LEU A 50 6.58 3.60 6.39
CA LEU A 50 5.19 3.16 6.61
C LEU A 50 4.63 3.79 7.89
N ALA A 51 3.36 4.17 7.85
CA ALA A 51 2.62 4.47 9.06
C ALA A 51 2.56 3.21 9.97
N PRO A 52 2.66 3.36 11.30
CA PRO A 52 2.62 2.21 12.21
C PRO A 52 1.23 1.56 12.28
N THR A 53 0.18 2.30 11.93
CA THR A 53 -1.20 1.85 12.02
C THR A 53 -1.66 1.25 10.68
N PRO A 54 -2.10 -0.01 10.66
CA PRO A 54 -2.64 -0.63 9.45
C PRO A 54 -4.03 -0.08 9.11
N ILE A 55 -4.35 -0.14 7.82
CA ILE A 55 -5.67 0.15 7.25
C ILE A 55 -6.36 -1.19 6.99
N PRO A 56 -7.54 -1.44 7.59
CA PRO A 56 -8.31 -2.65 7.34
C PRO A 56 -8.61 -2.88 5.84
N PRO A 57 -8.66 -4.13 5.35
CA PRO A 57 -8.81 -4.43 3.92
C PRO A 57 -10.04 -3.80 3.26
N ASP A 58 -11.16 -3.71 4.00
CA ASP A 58 -12.42 -3.11 3.57
C ASP A 58 -12.33 -1.58 3.36
N LYS A 59 -11.25 -0.94 3.85
CA LYS A 59 -11.02 0.51 3.77
C LYS A 59 -9.85 0.91 2.88
N ILE A 60 -9.22 -0.06 2.20
CA ILE A 60 -8.10 0.21 1.29
C ILE A 60 -8.57 0.87 -0.01
N ARG A 61 -9.81 0.61 -0.43
CA ARG A 61 -10.42 1.19 -1.64
C ARG A 61 -11.32 2.35 -1.26
#